data_AF-A0A2H6EDA6-F1
#
_entry.id   AF-A0A2H6EDA6-F1
#
_cell.length_a   1.000
_cell.length_b   1.000
_cell.length_c   1.000
_cell.angle_alpha   90.00
_cell.angle_beta   90.00
_cell.angle_gamma   90.00
#
_symmetry.space_group_name_H-M   'P 1'
#
loop_
_entity.id
_entity.type
_entity.pdbx_description
1 polymer ?
#
loop_
_entity_poly.entity_id
_entity_poly.type
_entity_poly.pdbx_seq_one_letter_code
_entity_poly.pdbx_strand_id
1 'polypeptide(L)' 'MQKDLIAGAANHLSIFLNYSYRSASEVQSLLYVSIDLQYVNIEQFNDLYNRAKEIKNLIGGLINKTHYELITHLD' A
#
# COMPACT_ATOMS: atom_id res chain seq x y z
N MET A 1 -25.48 6.59 15.38
CA MET A 1 -24.55 6.15 16.45
C MET A 1 -23.70 4.95 16.02
N GLN A 2 -24.26 3.76 15.75
CA GLN A 2 -23.45 2.59 15.35
C GLN A 2 -22.89 2.69 13.91
N LYS A 3 -23.68 3.24 12.97
CA LYS A 3 -23.27 3.48 11.57
C LYS A 3 -22.11 4.48 11.47
N ASP A 4 -22.17 5.58 12.24
CA ASP A 4 -21.14 6.64 12.25
C ASP A 4 -19.80 6.14 12.81
N LEU A 5 -19.85 5.25 13.82
CA LEU A 5 -18.66 4.62 14.39
C LEU A 5 -17.96 3.69 13.38
N ILE A 6 -18.73 2.89 12.65
CA ILE A 6 -18.21 1.98 11.62
C ILE A 6 -17.64 2.78 10.43
N ALA A 7 -18.33 3.84 10.00
CA ALA A 7 -17.86 4.73 8.94
C ALA A 7 -16.55 5.44 9.33
N GLY A 8 -16.45 5.92 10.58
CA GLY A 8 -15.21 6.50 11.11
C GLY A 8 -14.04 5.50 11.08
N ALA A 9 -14.25 4.28 11.54
CA ALA A 9 -13.23 3.23 11.53
C ALA A 9 -12.77 2.87 10.11
N ALA A 10 -13.69 2.75 9.16
CA ALA A 10 -13.38 2.47 7.75
C ALA A 10 -12.57 3.60 7.10
N ASN A 11 -12.85 4.87 7.44
CA ASN A 11 -12.06 6.01 6.99
C ASN A 11 -10.62 5.95 7.52
N HIS A 12 -10.43 5.69 8.82
CA HIS A 12 -9.10 5.54 9.41
C HIS A 12 -8.30 4.39 8.77
N LEU A 13 -8.96 3.27 8.48
CA LEU A 13 -8.35 2.15 7.77
C LEU A 13 -7.91 2.55 6.36
N SER A 14 -8.76 3.24 5.59
CA SER A 14 -8.41 3.72 4.24
C SER A 14 -7.20 4.65 4.26
N ILE A 15 -7.15 5.58 5.23
CA ILE A 15 -6.00 6.47 5.43
C ILE A 15 -4.72 5.66 5.71
N PHE A 16 -4.79 4.70 6.63
CA PHE A 16 -3.66 3.83 6.97
C PHE A 16 -3.15 3.02 5.75
N LEU A 17 -4.07 2.45 4.96
CA LEU A 17 -3.72 1.70 3.76
C LEU A 17 -3.08 2.60 2.70
N ASN A 18 -3.58 3.84 2.52
CA ASN A 18 -2.97 4.82 1.62
C ASN A 18 -1.54 5.18 2.03
N TYR A 19 -1.29 5.40 3.32
CA TYR A 19 0.09 5.60 3.81
C TYR A 19 0.97 4.38 3.53
N SER A 20 0.46 3.18 3.84
CA SER A 20 1.19 1.92 3.60
C SER A 20 1.54 1.72 2.12
N TYR A 21 0.62 2.05 1.21
CA TYR A 21 0.84 1.99 -0.25
C TYR A 21 1.96 2.93 -0.70
N ARG A 22 1.99 4.14 -0.15
CA ARG A 22 3.02 5.14 -0.43
C ARG A 22 4.38 4.70 0.11
N SER A 23 4.45 4.18 1.33
CA SER A 23 5.70 3.65 1.88
C SER A 23 6.25 2.48 1.07
N ALA A 24 5.40 1.57 0.58
CA ALA A 24 5.84 0.50 -0.32
C ALA A 24 6.40 1.05 -1.64
N SER A 25 5.84 2.15 -2.16
CA SER A 25 6.37 2.83 -3.35
C SER A 25 7.72 3.52 -3.08
N GLU A 26 7.91 4.11 -1.91
CA GLU A 26 9.19 4.70 -1.50
C GLU A 26 10.30 3.64 -1.42
N VAL A 27 10.00 2.44 -0.89
CA VAL A 27 10.95 1.32 -0.89
C VAL A 27 11.38 0.96 -2.33
N GLN A 28 10.44 0.91 -3.28
CA GLN A 28 10.76 0.66 -4.69
C GLN A 28 11.70 1.74 -5.27
N SER A 29 11.46 3.02 -4.96
CA SER A 29 12.33 4.12 -5.39
C SER A 29 13.72 4.05 -4.75
N LEU A 30 13.81 3.73 -3.45
CA LEU A 30 15.09 3.60 -2.75
C LEU A 30 15.91 2.37 -3.21
N LEU A 31 15.26 1.33 -3.71
CA LEU A 31 15.96 0.19 -4.30
C LEU A 31 16.76 0.60 -5.55
N TYR A 32 16.26 1.54 -6.36
CA TYR A 32 17.02 2.08 -7.51
C TYR A 32 18.29 2.80 -7.03
N VAL A 33 18.19 3.61 -5.98
CA VAL A 33 19.36 4.24 -5.38
C VAL A 33 20.33 3.19 -4.81
N SER A 34 19.80 2.11 -4.23
CA SER A 34 20.60 1.05 -3.62
C SER A 34 21.39 0.23 -4.64
N ILE A 35 20.84 0.01 -5.84
CA ILE A 35 21.59 -0.65 -6.93
C ILE A 35 22.63 0.29 -7.55
N ASP A 36 22.31 1.58 -7.71
CA ASP A 36 23.25 2.59 -8.21
C ASP A 36 24.47 2.73 -7.29
N LEU A 37 24.26 2.67 -5.97
CA LEU A 37 25.31 2.69 -4.94
C LEU A 37 25.97 1.32 -4.71
N GLN A 38 25.58 0.29 -5.47
CA GLN A 38 26.10 -1.08 -5.35
C GLN A 38 25.93 -1.72 -3.96
N TYR A 39 24.92 -1.28 -3.18
CA TYR A 39 24.56 -1.93 -1.91
C TYR A 39 23.83 -3.25 -2.10
N VAL A 40 23.20 -3.43 -3.25
CA VAL A 40 22.59 -4.70 -3.70
C VAL A 40 23.03 -4.99 -5.13
N ASN A 41 23.10 -6.28 -5.48
CA ASN A 41 23.30 -6.68 -6.87
C ASN A 41 21.96 -6.74 -7.63
N ILE A 42 22.02 -6.98 -8.94
CA ILE A 42 20.82 -7.00 -9.81
C ILE A 42 19.82 -8.10 -9.43
N GLU A 43 20.28 -9.25 -8.97
CA GLU A 43 19.41 -10.37 -8.55
C GLU A 43 18.65 -10.00 -7.28
N GLN A 44 19.36 -9.47 -6.28
CA GLN A 44 18.78 -8.96 -5.04
C GLN A 44 17.82 -7.79 -5.29
N PHE A 45 18.19 -6.85 -6.18
CA PHE A 45 17.32 -5.75 -6.57
C PHE A 45 16.00 -6.27 -7.14
N ASN A 46 16.07 -7.22 -8.10
CA ASN A 46 14.88 -7.76 -8.74
C ASN A 46 13.97 -8.50 -7.76
N ASP A 47 14.54 -9.31 -6.86
CA ASP A 47 13.78 -9.99 -5.81
C ASP A 47 13.08 -8.99 -4.88
N LEU A 48 13.84 -8.06 -4.30
CA LEU A 48 13.31 -7.06 -3.37
C LEU A 48 12.26 -6.15 -4.02
N TYR A 49 12.50 -5.73 -5.27
CA TYR A 49 11.58 -4.87 -6.01
C TYR A 49 10.26 -5.59 -6.30
N ASN A 50 10.31 -6.87 -6.69
CA ASN A 50 9.13 -7.68 -6.93
C ASN A 50 8.34 -7.93 -5.64
N ARG A 51 9.02 -8.21 -4.53
CA ARG A 51 8.36 -8.35 -3.22
C ARG A 51 7.68 -7.05 -2.78
N ALA A 52 8.34 -5.90 -2.95
CA ALA A 52 7.72 -4.60 -2.67
C ALA A 52 6.52 -4.31 -3.59
N LYS A 53 6.60 -4.72 -4.87
CA LYS A 53 5.50 -4.62 -5.84
C LYS A 53 4.31 -5.48 -5.43
N GLU A 54 4.54 -6.71 -4.99
CA GLU A 54 3.48 -7.62 -4.52
C GLU A 54 2.77 -7.04 -3.30
N ILE A 55 3.51 -6.56 -2.30
CA ILE A 55 2.95 -5.90 -1.11
C ILE A 55 2.10 -4.69 -1.53
N LYS A 56 2.63 -3.82 -2.39
CA LYS A 56 1.92 -2.65 -2.90
C LYS A 56 0.64 -3.02 -3.64
N ASN A 57 0.66 -4.08 -4.46
CA ASN A 57 -0.52 -4.58 -5.16
C ASN A 57 -1.60 -5.11 -4.20
N LEU A 58 -1.20 -5.84 -3.16
CA LEU A 58 -2.11 -6.33 -2.12
C LEU A 58 -2.77 -5.16 -1.37
N ILE A 59 -1.98 -4.14 -0.98
CA ILE A 59 -2.50 -2.94 -0.33
C ILE A 59 -3.47 -2.20 -1.27
N GLY A 60 -3.10 -2.03 -2.55
CA GLY A 60 -3.96 -1.41 -3.55
C GLY A 60 -5.29 -2.15 -3.73
N GLY A 61 -5.26 -3.48 -3.73
CA GLY A 61 -6.47 -4.32 -3.74
C GLY A 61 -7.36 -4.09 -2.52
N LEU A 62 -6.77 -3.98 -1.33
CA LEU A 62 -7.50 -3.68 -0.08
C LEU A 62 -8.12 -2.28 -0.11
N ILE A 63 -7.38 -1.26 -0.55
CA ILE A 63 -7.88 0.12 -0.71
C ILE A 63 -9.14 0.13 -1.59
N ASN A 64 -9.05 -0.49 -2.77
CA ASN A 64 -10.17 -0.55 -3.72
C ASN A 64 -11.41 -1.20 -3.09
N LYS A 65 -11.22 -2.27 -2.32
CA LYS A 65 -12.33 -2.95 -1.62
C LYS A 65 -12.94 -2.08 -0.52
N THR A 66 -12.12 -1.43 0.31
CA THR A 66 -12.61 -0.52 1.37
C THR A 66 -13.38 0.67 0.79
N HIS A 67 -12.93 1.24 -0.33
CA HIS A 67 -13.67 2.30 -1.02
C HIS A 67 -15.04 1.82 -1.53
N TYR A 68 -15.11 0.63 -2.12
CA TYR A 68 -16.37 0.05 -2.60
C TYR A 68 -17.39 -0.17 -1.48
N GLU A 69 -16.95 -0.71 -0.34
CA GLU A 69 -17.80 -0.96 0.84
C GLU A 69 -18.29 0.35 1.50
N LEU A 70 -17.46 1.41 1.49
CA LEU A 70 -17.87 2.72 1.96
C LEU A 70 -18.97 3.34 1.08
N ILE A 71 -18.86 3.22 -0.24
CA ILE A 71 -19.87 3.77 -1.18
C ILE A 71 -21.19 3.00 -1.05
N THR A 72 -21.14 1.66 -1.04
CA THR A 72 -22.35 0.81 -1.06
C THR A 72 -23.12 0.74 0.26
N HIS A 73 -22.53 1.13 1.39
CA HIS A 73 -23.21 1.14 2.70
C HIS A 73 -23.54 2.54 3.24
N LEU A 74 -23.07 3.60 2.56
CA LEU A 74 -23.43 4.99 2.89
C LEU A 74 -24.62 5.50 2.06
N ASP A 75 -24.85 4.95 0.86
CA ASP A 75 -26.11 5.05 0.10
C ASP A 75 -27.21 4.11 0.65
#